data_AF-A0A0R3T3F7-F1
#
_entry.id   AF-A0A0R3T3F7-F1
#
_cell.length_a   1.000
_cell.length_b   1.000
_cell.length_c   1.000
_cell.angle_alpha   90.00
_cell.angle_beta   90.00
_cell.angle_gamma   90.00
#
_symmetry.space_group_name_H-M   'P 1'
#
loop_
_entity.id
_entity.type
_entity.pdbx_description
1 polymer ?
#
loop_
_entity_poly.entity_id
_entity_poly.type
_entity_poly.pdbx_seq_one_letter_code
_entity_poly.pdbx_strand_id
1 'polypeptide(L)'
;MPGRLDESLDDEPVVIPFNQLKKNKFALTTSLKEENVKAKSDARRRNHFRDPRFDPRVNGVCVLSDWKVLSEEREETLKKLKRDLKKVKSSESREKIMKAIKILKQRQATEKDIEIKRRVKLNLQKEQMEKLKAGQRASFLTRSELREKVRQERLKSLSQREKEKYLSRQSRKKYESNAFDD
;
A
#
# COMPACT_ATOMS: atom_id res chain seq x y z
N MET A 1 -39.19 -20.10 -20.37
CA MET A 1 -39.25 -20.16 -18.89
C MET A 1 -39.84 -21.51 -18.50
N PRO A 2 -39.03 -22.51 -18.13
CA PRO A 2 -39.52 -23.65 -17.36
C PRO A 2 -39.15 -23.47 -15.88
N GLY A 3 -40.14 -23.70 -15.02
CA GLY A 3 -40.06 -23.51 -13.58
C GLY A 3 -39.00 -24.36 -12.91
N ARG A 4 -38.32 -23.78 -11.92
CA ARG A 4 -37.72 -24.55 -10.84
C ARG A 4 -38.82 -24.78 -9.82
N LEU A 5 -39.30 -26.01 -9.81
CA LEU A 5 -40.10 -26.58 -8.74
C LEU A 5 -39.33 -26.41 -7.43
N ASP A 6 -40.05 -25.99 -6.39
CA ASP A 6 -39.63 -26.13 -5.00
C ASP A 6 -39.42 -27.64 -4.72
N GLU A 7 -38.20 -28.14 -4.96
CA GLU A 7 -37.78 -29.44 -4.48
C GLU A 7 -37.68 -29.35 -2.95
N SER A 8 -38.42 -30.21 -2.27
CA SER A 8 -38.46 -30.33 -0.83
C SER A 8 -37.04 -30.37 -0.27
N LEU A 9 -36.69 -29.37 0.54
CA LEU A 9 -35.62 -29.49 1.52
C LEU A 9 -36.09 -30.48 2.59
N ASP A 10 -36.07 -31.78 2.26
CA ASP A 10 -36.24 -32.87 3.23
C ASP A 10 -34.98 -32.91 4.09
N ASP A 11 -34.86 -31.92 4.96
CA ASP A 11 -33.73 -31.71 5.85
C ASP A 11 -33.98 -32.49 7.15
N GLU A 12 -34.04 -33.81 7.02
CA GLU A 12 -34.30 -34.69 8.15
C GLU A 12 -33.16 -34.59 9.19
N PRO A 13 -33.50 -34.57 10.49
CA PRO A 13 -32.49 -34.49 11.54
C PRO A 13 -31.58 -35.73 11.49
N VAL A 14 -30.28 -35.49 11.34
CA VAL A 14 -29.29 -36.57 11.31
C VAL A 14 -29.19 -37.18 12.70
N VAL A 15 -29.68 -38.41 12.85
CA VAL A 15 -29.52 -39.17 14.10
C VAL A 15 -28.08 -39.67 14.18
N ILE A 16 -27.31 -39.13 15.13
CA ILE A 16 -25.90 -39.47 15.34
C ILE A 16 -25.70 -39.99 16.77
N PRO A 17 -24.95 -41.09 16.99
CA PRO A 17 -24.65 -41.55 18.33
C PRO A 17 -23.83 -40.52 19.12
N PHE A 18 -24.09 -40.41 20.42
CA PHE A 18 -23.47 -39.43 21.32
C PHE A 18 -21.93 -39.43 21.30
N ASN A 19 -21.32 -40.60 21.09
CA ASN A 19 -19.86 -40.75 20.97
C ASN A 19 -19.29 -40.07 19.72
N GLN A 20 -20.05 -40.01 18.62
CA GLN A 20 -19.66 -39.30 17.40
C GLN A 20 -19.92 -37.78 17.53
N LEU A 21 -20.96 -37.37 18.27
CA LEU A 21 -21.22 -35.96 18.59
C LEU A 21 -20.10 -35.34 19.46
N LYS A 22 -19.49 -36.12 20.36
CA LYS A 22 -18.32 -35.66 21.13
C LYS A 22 -17.09 -35.37 20.24
N LYS A 23 -16.93 -36.09 19.13
CA LYS A 23 -15.82 -35.90 18.18
C LYS A 23 -16.12 -34.76 17.19
N ASN A 24 -17.34 -34.71 16.68
CA ASN A 24 -17.80 -33.69 15.75
C ASN A 24 -18.61 -32.64 16.51
N LYS A 25 -18.01 -31.48 16.80
CA LYS A 25 -18.63 -30.37 17.57
C LYS A 25 -20.05 -30.00 17.09
N PHE A 26 -20.38 -30.25 15.83
CA PHE A 26 -21.71 -30.01 15.26
C PHE A 26 -22.12 -31.15 14.30
N ALA A 27 -23.36 -31.61 14.45
CA ALA A 27 -24.04 -32.51 13.54
C ALA A 27 -24.95 -31.68 12.63
N LEU A 28 -24.53 -31.43 11.40
CA LEU A 28 -25.30 -30.67 10.43
C LEU A 28 -26.03 -31.62 9.48
N THR A 29 -27.24 -31.24 9.09
CA THR A 29 -28.01 -31.87 8.01
C THR A 29 -27.26 -31.73 6.68
N THR A 30 -27.69 -32.50 5.67
CA THR A 30 -27.02 -32.52 4.35
C THR A 30 -27.03 -31.15 3.70
N SER A 31 -28.15 -30.43 3.72
CA SER A 31 -28.26 -29.07 3.17
C SER A 31 -27.37 -28.08 3.94
N LEU A 32 -27.41 -28.12 5.28
CA LEU A 32 -26.61 -27.22 6.13
C LEU A 32 -25.11 -27.52 6.04
N LYS A 33 -24.70 -28.76 5.73
CA LYS A 33 -23.29 -29.07 5.45
C LYS A 33 -22.81 -28.38 4.19
N GLU A 34 -23.59 -28.45 3.11
CA GLU A 34 -23.25 -27.80 1.83
C GLU A 34 -23.19 -26.29 1.98
N GLU A 35 -24.19 -25.70 2.65
CA GLU A 35 -24.21 -24.26 2.95
C GLU A 35 -23.03 -23.85 3.84
N ASN A 36 -22.67 -24.63 4.85
CA ASN A 36 -21.53 -24.33 5.72
C ASN A 36 -20.19 -24.45 4.96
N VAL A 37 -20.03 -25.43 4.08
CA VAL A 37 -18.84 -25.54 3.21
C VAL A 37 -18.76 -24.32 2.29
N LYS A 38 -19.87 -23.92 1.69
CA LYS A 38 -19.96 -22.73 0.82
C LYS A 38 -19.66 -21.45 1.60
N ALA A 39 -20.28 -21.27 2.76
CA ALA A 39 -20.06 -20.13 3.65
C ALA A 39 -18.61 -20.06 4.15
N LYS A 40 -17.98 -21.20 4.48
CA LYS A 40 -16.55 -21.26 4.83
C LYS A 40 -15.66 -20.91 3.65
N SER A 41 -15.97 -21.39 2.45
CA SER A 41 -15.25 -21.03 1.22
C SER A 41 -15.38 -19.53 0.94
N ASP A 42 -16.58 -18.96 1.05
CA ASP A 42 -16.81 -17.54 0.83
C ASP A 42 -16.17 -16.66 1.90
N ALA A 43 -16.19 -17.09 3.17
CA ALA A 43 -15.45 -16.43 4.24
C ALA A 43 -13.93 -16.45 3.98
N ARG A 44 -13.37 -17.58 3.54
CA ARG A 44 -11.96 -17.68 3.12
C ARG A 44 -11.64 -16.75 1.94
N ARG A 45 -12.52 -16.69 0.94
CA ARG A 45 -12.36 -15.81 -0.24
C ARG A 45 -12.49 -14.31 0.11
N ARG A 46 -13.33 -13.96 1.07
CA ARG A 46 -13.47 -12.58 1.61
C ARG A 46 -12.25 -12.16 2.42
N ASN A 47 -11.62 -13.10 3.13
CA ASN A 47 -10.47 -12.84 3.98
C ASN A 47 -9.12 -12.95 3.26
N HIS A 48 -9.08 -13.48 2.04
CA HIS A 48 -7.84 -13.52 1.25
C HIS A 48 -7.57 -12.15 0.61
N PHE A 49 -6.38 -11.61 0.86
CA PHE A 49 -5.93 -10.36 0.22
C PHE A 49 -5.91 -10.57 -1.30
N ARG A 50 -6.82 -9.90 -2.02
CA ARG A 50 -6.77 -9.83 -3.47
C ARG A 50 -5.79 -8.75 -3.85
N ASP A 51 -4.69 -9.15 -4.48
CA ASP A 51 -3.75 -8.18 -4.99
C ASP A 51 -4.44 -7.28 -6.03
N PRO A 52 -4.58 -5.98 -5.75
CA PRO A 52 -5.29 -5.02 -6.59
C PRO A 52 -4.68 -4.88 -7.98
N ARG A 53 -3.41 -5.30 -8.20
CA ARG A 53 -2.80 -5.35 -9.53
C ARG A 53 -3.52 -6.32 -10.47
N PHE A 54 -4.12 -7.35 -9.91
CA PHE A 54 -4.82 -8.40 -10.64
C PHE A 54 -6.34 -8.32 -10.45
N ASP A 55 -6.86 -7.26 -9.83
CA ASP A 55 -8.30 -7.04 -9.73
C ASP A 55 -8.83 -6.48 -11.07
N PRO A 56 -9.72 -7.19 -11.77
CA PRO A 56 -10.30 -6.74 -13.03
C PRO A 56 -11.04 -5.39 -12.89
N ARG A 57 -11.50 -5.05 -11.68
CA ARG A 57 -12.20 -3.78 -11.41
C ARG A 57 -11.27 -2.57 -11.37
N VAL A 58 -9.98 -2.80 -11.18
CA VAL A 58 -8.96 -1.76 -11.04
C VAL A 58 -8.35 -1.41 -12.41
N ASN A 59 -8.66 -2.16 -13.49
CA ASN A 59 -8.21 -1.91 -14.87
C ASN A 59 -6.71 -1.55 -14.99
N GLY A 60 -5.86 -2.16 -14.16
CA GLY A 60 -4.42 -1.90 -14.14
C GLY A 60 -4.00 -0.55 -13.53
N VAL A 61 -4.94 0.33 -13.16
CA VAL A 61 -4.65 1.62 -12.48
C VAL A 61 -4.58 1.38 -10.98
N CYS A 62 -3.52 0.71 -10.54
CA CYS A 62 -3.28 0.48 -9.12
C CYS A 62 -2.42 1.62 -8.53
N VAL A 63 -3.01 2.41 -7.63
CA VAL A 63 -2.26 3.38 -6.83
C VAL A 63 -1.46 2.61 -5.76
N LEU A 64 -0.23 2.25 -6.10
CA LEU A 64 0.66 1.40 -5.29
C LEU A 64 0.91 1.92 -3.86
N SER A 65 0.65 3.21 -3.58
CA SER A 65 0.79 3.80 -2.25
C SER A 65 -0.29 3.37 -1.27
N ASP A 66 -1.43 2.86 -1.75
CA ASP A 66 -2.57 2.51 -0.90
C ASP A 66 -2.44 1.10 -0.29
N TRP A 67 -1.45 0.33 -0.75
CA TRP A 67 -1.32 -1.08 -0.45
C TRP A 67 -0.01 -1.37 0.27
N LYS A 68 -0.03 -1.27 1.61
CA LYS A 68 1.11 -1.56 2.48
C LYS A 68 1.67 -2.98 2.29
N VAL A 69 0.82 -3.95 1.96
CA VAL A 69 1.25 -5.34 1.67
C VAL A 69 2.27 -5.38 0.53
N LEU A 70 2.13 -4.49 -0.47
CA LEU A 70 3.08 -4.41 -1.58
C LEU A 70 4.40 -3.74 -1.19
N SER A 71 4.53 -3.07 -0.03
CA SER A 71 5.81 -2.48 0.38
C SER A 71 6.79 -3.57 0.83
N GLU A 72 6.32 -4.59 1.55
CA GLU A 72 7.14 -5.74 1.96
C GLU A 72 7.65 -6.53 0.74
N GLU A 73 6.79 -6.84 -0.23
CA GLU A 73 7.20 -7.47 -1.49
C GLU A 73 8.25 -6.63 -2.25
N ARG A 74 8.12 -5.31 -2.24
CA ARG A 74 9.09 -4.40 -2.87
C ARG A 74 10.44 -4.41 -2.17
N GLU A 75 10.47 -4.54 -0.85
CA GLU A 75 11.71 -4.68 -0.10
C GLU A 75 12.38 -6.02 -0.35
N GLU A 76 11.60 -7.11 -0.41
CA GLU A 76 12.11 -8.43 -0.72
C GLU A 76 12.68 -8.51 -2.14
N THR A 77 11.96 -7.98 -3.13
CA THR A 77 12.44 -7.92 -4.52
C THR A 77 13.72 -7.09 -4.61
N LEU A 78 13.82 -5.97 -3.90
CA LEU A 78 15.04 -5.17 -3.84
C LEU A 78 16.21 -5.91 -3.16
N LYS A 79 15.94 -6.71 -2.11
CA LYS A 79 16.95 -7.59 -1.50
C LYS A 79 17.41 -8.68 -2.47
N LYS A 80 16.49 -9.33 -3.20
CA LYS A 80 16.78 -10.35 -4.22
C LYS A 80 17.65 -9.77 -5.34
N LEU A 81 17.24 -8.66 -5.95
CA LEU A 81 18.00 -7.99 -7.01
C LEU A 81 19.42 -7.58 -6.58
N LYS A 82 19.59 -7.12 -5.33
CA LYS A 82 20.93 -6.81 -4.79
C LYS A 82 21.80 -8.05 -4.65
N ARG A 83 21.23 -9.20 -4.28
CA ARG A 83 21.95 -10.48 -4.21
C ARG A 83 22.33 -10.95 -5.61
N ASP A 84 21.41 -10.85 -6.56
CA ASP A 84 21.64 -11.25 -7.95
C ASP A 84 22.73 -10.39 -8.60
N LEU A 85 22.73 -9.08 -8.32
CA LEU A 85 23.77 -8.16 -8.80
C LEU A 85 25.19 -8.58 -8.35
N LYS A 86 25.34 -9.21 -7.18
CA LYS A 86 26.64 -9.70 -6.69
C LYS A 86 27.10 -10.98 -7.39
N LYS A 87 26.16 -11.78 -7.90
CA LYS A 87 26.41 -13.10 -8.49
C LYS A 87 26.55 -13.07 -10.02
N VAL A 88 25.92 -12.08 -10.65
CA VAL A 88 25.88 -11.97 -12.11
C VAL A 88 27.24 -11.59 -12.69
N LYS A 89 27.72 -12.41 -13.63
CA LYS A 89 28.97 -12.20 -14.37
C LYS A 89 28.76 -11.47 -15.70
N SER A 90 27.61 -11.65 -16.35
CA SER A 90 27.29 -11.01 -17.64
C SER A 90 27.01 -9.50 -17.47
N SER A 91 27.58 -8.66 -18.33
CA SER A 91 27.42 -7.20 -18.28
C SER A 91 25.99 -6.75 -18.55
N GLU A 92 25.34 -7.30 -19.58
CA GLU A 92 23.98 -6.93 -19.98
C GLU A 92 22.94 -7.23 -18.88
N SER A 93 23.05 -8.41 -18.27
CA SER A 93 22.18 -8.80 -17.17
C SER A 93 22.43 -7.95 -15.92
N ARG A 94 23.69 -7.58 -15.67
CA ARG A 94 24.05 -6.64 -14.59
C ARG A 94 23.42 -5.27 -14.78
N GLU A 95 23.44 -4.73 -16.00
CA GLU A 95 22.79 -3.45 -16.31
C GLU A 95 21.27 -3.51 -16.13
N LYS A 96 20.62 -4.58 -16.59
CA LYS A 96 19.18 -4.79 -16.41
C LYS A 96 18.81 -4.78 -14.92
N ILE A 97 19.59 -5.48 -14.09
CA ILE A 97 19.38 -5.51 -12.63
C ILE A 97 19.62 -4.13 -12.02
N MET A 98 20.67 -3.41 -12.42
CA MET A 98 20.93 -2.04 -11.94
C MET A 98 19.79 -1.07 -12.29
N LYS A 99 19.26 -1.14 -13.52
CA LYS A 99 18.10 -0.36 -13.96
C LYS A 99 16.87 -0.68 -13.10
N ALA A 100 16.58 -1.96 -12.86
CA ALA A 100 15.48 -2.37 -11.99
C ALA A 100 15.62 -1.83 -10.56
N ILE A 101 16.81 -1.94 -9.95
CA ILE A 101 17.09 -1.39 -8.61
C ILE A 101 16.89 0.12 -8.59
N LYS A 102 17.36 0.84 -9.62
CA LYS A 102 17.21 2.30 -9.72
C LYS A 102 15.73 2.69 -9.72
N ILE A 103 14.91 2.01 -10.52
CA ILE A 103 13.46 2.25 -10.60
C ILE A 103 12.80 2.02 -9.24
N LEU A 104 13.10 0.90 -8.56
CA LEU A 104 12.52 0.62 -7.24
C LEU A 104 12.91 1.67 -6.20
N LYS A 105 14.18 2.11 -6.17
CA LYS A 105 14.62 3.18 -5.27
C LYS A 105 13.95 4.51 -5.56
N GLN A 106 13.75 4.85 -6.84
CA GLN A 106 13.02 6.06 -7.24
C GLN A 106 11.58 6.00 -6.74
N ARG A 107 10.90 4.88 -6.92
CA ARG A 107 9.52 4.67 -6.43
C ARG A 107 9.44 4.85 -4.90
N GLN A 108 10.35 4.23 -4.15
CA GLN A 108 10.42 4.40 -2.69
C GLN A 108 10.65 5.87 -2.28
N ALA A 109 11.52 6.59 -2.99
CA ALA A 109 11.73 8.01 -2.71
C ALA A 109 10.49 8.85 -3.01
N THR A 110 9.79 8.59 -4.13
CA THR A 110 8.55 9.28 -4.46
C THR A 110 7.43 9.02 -3.44
N GLU A 111 7.34 7.81 -2.91
CA GLU A 111 6.35 7.48 -1.88
C GLU A 111 6.60 8.24 -0.58
N LYS A 112 7.85 8.25 -0.11
CA LYS A 112 8.24 9.07 1.05
C LYS A 112 7.91 10.54 0.85
N ASP A 113 8.14 11.07 -0.35
CA ASP A 113 7.82 12.45 -0.68
C ASP A 113 6.31 12.74 -0.68
N ILE A 114 5.50 11.80 -1.19
CA ILE A 114 4.04 11.89 -1.16
C ILE A 114 3.55 11.85 0.29
N GLU A 115 4.11 10.97 1.11
CA GLU A 115 3.75 10.81 2.51
C GLU A 115 4.06 12.08 3.32
N ILE A 116 5.23 12.70 3.12
CA ILE A 116 5.58 13.98 3.74
C ILE A 116 4.57 15.06 3.34
N LYS A 117 4.24 15.18 2.05
CA LYS A 117 3.24 16.15 1.58
C LYS A 117 1.86 15.91 2.20
N ARG A 118 1.45 14.65 2.30
CA ARG A 118 0.17 14.25 2.91
C ARG A 118 0.15 14.61 4.39
N ARG A 119 1.23 14.30 5.12
CA ARG A 119 1.37 14.64 6.55
C ARG A 119 1.28 16.14 6.79
N VAL A 120 2.01 16.95 6.01
CA VAL A 120 1.94 18.42 6.11
C VAL A 120 0.52 18.93 5.89
N LYS A 121 -0.18 18.43 4.86
CA LYS A 121 -1.56 18.83 4.59
C LYS A 121 -2.52 18.43 5.71
N LEU A 122 -2.38 17.22 6.25
CA LEU A 122 -3.22 16.74 7.36
C LEU A 122 -2.99 17.56 8.63
N ASN A 123 -1.75 17.90 8.96
CA ASN A 123 -1.44 18.74 10.12
C ASN A 123 -2.03 20.14 9.95
N LEU A 124 -1.88 20.73 8.76
CA LEU A 124 -2.47 22.03 8.44
C LEU A 124 -4.00 22.01 8.57
N GLN A 125 -4.65 20.96 8.07
CA GLN A 125 -6.09 20.80 8.21
C GLN A 125 -6.50 20.68 9.69
N LYS A 126 -5.75 19.94 10.52
CA LYS A 126 -6.01 19.84 11.96
C LYS A 126 -5.89 21.21 12.65
N GLU A 127 -4.81 21.94 12.39
CA GLU A 127 -4.59 23.30 12.92
C GLU A 127 -5.74 24.25 12.53
N GLN A 128 -6.22 24.17 11.28
CA GLN A 128 -7.35 24.97 10.82
C GLN A 128 -8.66 24.60 11.53
N MET A 129 -8.93 23.30 11.70
CA MET A 129 -10.10 22.83 12.42
C MET A 129 -10.08 23.24 13.89
N GLU A 130 -8.92 23.24 14.54
CA GLU A 130 -8.76 23.71 15.92
C GLU A 130 -9.03 25.21 16.06
N LYS A 131 -8.52 26.03 15.13
CA LYS A 131 -8.82 27.48 15.10
C LYS A 131 -10.32 27.74 14.91
N LEU A 132 -10.97 27.02 14.01
CA LEU A 132 -12.41 27.14 13.79
C LEU A 132 -13.20 26.76 15.04
N LYS A 133 -12.81 25.69 15.74
CA LYS A 133 -13.42 25.30 17.03
C LYS A 133 -13.24 26.37 18.10
N ALA A 134 -12.13 27.09 18.08
CA ALA A 134 -11.87 28.23 18.97
C ALA A 134 -12.57 29.53 18.54
N GLY A 135 -13.42 29.50 17.50
CA GLY A 135 -14.12 30.69 16.97
C GLY A 135 -13.22 31.62 16.14
N GLN A 136 -11.98 31.24 15.87
CA GLN A 136 -11.04 32.02 15.06
C GLN A 136 -11.16 31.68 13.58
N ARG A 137 -10.87 32.66 12.72
CA ARG A 137 -10.86 32.46 11.27
C ARG A 137 -9.71 31.53 10.84
N ALA A 138 -10.01 30.55 9.99
CA ALA A 138 -9.00 29.69 9.40
C ALA A 138 -8.06 30.49 8.47
N SER A 139 -6.75 30.35 8.70
CA SER A 139 -5.71 30.91 7.83
C SER A 139 -5.33 29.90 6.74
N PHE A 140 -5.35 30.30 5.48
CA PHE A 140 -4.91 29.48 4.36
C PHE A 140 -3.50 29.88 3.94
N LEU A 141 -2.63 28.89 3.71
CA LEU A 141 -1.28 29.14 3.22
C LEU A 141 -1.28 29.31 1.71
N THR A 142 -0.39 30.17 1.22
CA THR A 142 -0.09 30.25 -0.21
C THR A 142 0.65 29.01 -0.70
N ARG A 143 0.71 28.81 -2.03
CA ARG A 143 1.40 27.65 -2.61
C ARG A 143 2.91 27.68 -2.34
N SER A 144 3.53 28.85 -2.24
CA SER A 144 4.95 29.02 -1.89
C SER A 144 5.20 28.62 -0.44
N GLU A 145 4.40 29.11 0.50
CA GLU A 145 4.48 28.75 1.92
C GLU A 145 4.29 27.25 2.15
N LEU A 146 3.34 26.63 1.44
CA LEU A 146 3.15 25.18 1.54
C LEU A 146 4.39 24.41 1.07
N ARG A 147 5.05 24.89 0.00
CA ARG A 147 6.32 24.29 -0.48
C ARG A 147 7.44 24.48 0.56
N GLU A 148 7.50 25.64 1.21
CA GLU A 148 8.43 25.94 2.30
C GLU A 148 8.26 24.94 3.46
N LYS A 149 7.03 24.76 3.93
CA LYS A 149 6.71 23.81 5.02
C LYS A 149 7.07 22.38 4.64
N VAL A 150 6.75 21.93 3.43
CA VAL A 150 7.13 20.60 2.93
C VAL A 150 8.66 20.45 2.87
N ARG A 151 9.38 21.50 2.44
CA ARG A 151 10.85 21.50 2.41
C ARG A 151 11.43 21.38 3.82
N GLN A 152 10.89 22.13 4.78
CA GLN A 152 11.33 22.08 6.18
C GLN A 152 11.09 20.68 6.79
N GLU A 153 9.90 20.11 6.60
CA GLU A 153 9.59 18.74 7.08
C GLU A 153 10.48 17.69 6.41
N ARG A 154 10.76 17.82 5.11
CA ARG A 154 11.72 16.96 4.43
C ARG A 154 13.12 17.09 5.02
N LEU A 155 13.58 18.30 5.34
CA LEU A 155 14.88 18.48 5.98
C LEU A 155 14.89 17.84 7.36
N LYS A 156 13.84 18.03 8.17
CA LYS A 156 13.73 17.42 9.52
C LYS A 156 13.85 15.89 9.49
N SER A 157 13.31 15.24 8.47
CA SER A 157 13.33 13.76 8.37
C SER A 157 14.68 13.17 7.92
N LEU A 158 15.62 14.00 7.46
CA LEU A 158 16.94 13.56 7.01
C LEU A 158 17.97 13.55 8.16
N SER A 159 18.94 12.64 8.09
CA SER A 159 20.12 12.66 8.96
C SER A 159 21.00 13.89 8.68
N GLN A 160 21.85 14.31 9.63
CA GLN A 160 22.75 15.46 9.48
C GLN A 160 23.62 15.36 8.22
N ARG A 161 24.24 14.20 7.98
CA ARG A 161 25.03 13.94 6.77
C ARG A 161 24.22 14.03 5.48
N GLU A 162 22.95 13.61 5.53
CA GLU A 162 22.05 13.66 4.38
C GLU A 162 21.56 15.09 4.11
N LYS A 163 21.32 15.87 5.16
CA LYS A 163 21.00 17.30 5.08
C LYS A 163 22.13 18.07 4.39
N GLU A 164 23.38 17.89 4.82
CA GLU A 164 24.55 18.52 4.21
C GLU A 164 24.70 18.13 2.73
N LYS A 165 24.52 16.85 2.42
CA LYS A 165 24.54 16.36 1.03
C LYS A 165 23.40 16.93 0.19
N TYR A 166 22.22 17.13 0.77
CA TYR A 166 21.09 17.74 0.09
C TYR A 166 21.34 19.23 -0.18
N LEU A 167 21.80 19.97 0.83
CA LEU A 167 22.08 21.41 0.73
C LEU A 167 23.22 21.69 -0.25
N SER A 168 24.31 20.90 -0.22
CA SER A 168 25.41 21.03 -1.18
C SER A 168 24.98 20.76 -2.63
N ARG A 169 24.03 19.83 -2.85
CA ARG A 169 23.44 19.63 -4.20
C ARG A 169 22.60 20.81 -4.64
N GLN A 170 21.85 21.42 -3.71
CA GLN A 170 21.03 22.59 -4.01
C GLN A 170 21.90 23.82 -4.32
N SER A 171 22.98 24.04 -3.58
CA SER A 171 23.88 25.18 -3.83
C SER A 171 24.57 25.06 -5.19
N ARG A 172 25.07 23.87 -5.55
CA ARG A 172 25.66 23.62 -6.87
C ARG A 172 24.66 23.86 -8.01
N LYS A 173 23.42 23.38 -7.86
CA LYS A 173 22.38 23.59 -8.87
C LYS A 173 22.04 25.07 -9.07
N LYS A 174 22.03 25.87 -8.00
CA LYS A 174 21.82 27.33 -8.08
C LYS A 174 23.00 28.05 -8.73
N TYR A 175 24.22 27.60 -8.44
CA TYR A 175 25.41 28.13 -9.08
C TYR A 175 25.39 27.85 -10.59
N GLU A 176 25.08 26.62 -11.00
CA GLU A 176 24.95 26.25 -12.40
C GLU A 176 23.83 27.01 -13.13
N SER A 177 22.70 27.30 -12.49
CA SER A 177 21.65 28.12 -13.13
C SER A 177 22.09 29.57 -13.34
N ASN A 178 22.83 30.13 -12.39
CA ASN A 178 23.27 31.53 -12.47
C ASN A 178 24.49 31.72 -13.38
N ALA A 179 25.27 30.67 -13.64
CA ALA A 179 26.47 30.72 -14.47
C ALA A 179 26.20 30.78 -15.99
N PHE A 180 24.95 30.63 -16.42
CA PHE A 180 24.53 30.70 -17.83
C PHE A 180 23.46 31.78 -18.09
N ASP A 181 23.17 32.62 -17.10
CA ASP A 181 22.23 33.75 -17.20
C ASP A 181 22.97 35.11 -17.35
N ASP A 182 24.30 35.10 -17.54
CA ASP A 182 25.15 36.26 -17.92
C ASP A 182 25.52 36.21 -19.41
#